data_AF-A0A143H9N8-F1
#
_entry.id   AF-A0A143H9N8-F1
#
_cell.length_a   1.000
_cell.length_b   1.000
_cell.length_c   1.000
_cell.angle_alpha   90.00
_cell.angle_beta   90.00
_cell.angle_gamma   90.00
#
_symmetry.space_group_name_H-M   'P 1'
#
loop_
_entity.id
_entity.type
_entity.pdbx_description
1 polymer ?
#
loop_
_entity_poly.entity_id
_entity_poly.type
_entity_poly.pdbx_seq_one_letter_code
_entity_poly.pdbx_strand_id
1 'polypeptide(L)' 'MLVDLVYPADVHLEKKRLKLSEIEVQVLLSSKKVGSQKHYYTVDEFIFEDTPNGSVLTVKLKF' A
#
# COMPACT_ATOMS: atom_id res chain seq x y z
N MET A 1 -0.11 -11.61 1.77
CA MET A 1 -0.74 -10.54 2.56
C MET A 1 -1.62 -9.68 1.66
N LEU A 2 -2.76 -9.19 2.15
CA LEU A 2 -3.55 -8.20 1.42
C LEU A 2 -3.03 -6.81 1.75
N VAL A 3 -2.84 -5.97 0.74
CA VAL A 3 -2.34 -4.60 0.88
C VAL A 3 -3.29 -3.63 0.21
N ASP A 4 -3.81 -2.68 0.97
CA ASP A 4 -4.68 -1.62 0.45
C ASP A 4 -3.86 -0.33 0.27
N LEU A 5 -3.63 0.06 -0.98
CA LEU A 5 -3.02 1.34 -1.32
C LEU A 5 -4.08 2.42 -1.31
N VAL A 6 -3.89 3.45 -0.50
CA VAL A 6 -4.75 4.64 -0.44
C VAL A 6 -4.00 5.77 -1.13
N TYR A 7 -4.53 6.22 -2.28
CA TYR A 7 -3.92 7.33 -3.01
C TYR A 7 -4.39 8.67 -2.44
N PRO A 8 -3.56 9.70 -2.53
CA PRO A 8 -3.96 11.06 -2.16
C PRO A 8 -5.05 11.60 -3.10
N ALA A 9 -5.85 12.54 -2.58
CA ALA A 9 -7.15 12.96 -3.15
C ALA A 9 -7.09 13.47 -4.59
N ASP A 10 -5.93 13.94 -5.05
CA ASP A 10 -5.76 14.47 -6.42
C ASP A 10 -5.64 13.34 -7.46
N VAL A 11 -5.51 12.08 -7.02
CA VAL A 11 -5.66 10.89 -7.87
C VAL A 11 -7.11 10.42 -7.77
N HIS A 12 -7.82 10.31 -8.91
CA HIS A 12 -9.19 9.77 -8.99
C HIS A 12 -9.34 8.27 -8.58
N LEU A 13 -8.37 7.70 -7.86
CA LEU A 13 -8.37 6.33 -7.35
C LEU A 13 -8.39 6.39 -5.82
N GLU A 14 -9.54 6.17 -5.20
CA GLU A 14 -9.64 6.25 -3.74
C GLU A 14 -8.80 5.17 -3.04
N LYS A 15 -8.86 3.92 -3.53
CA LYS A 15 -8.11 2.78 -2.99
C LYS A 15 -7.82 1.71 -4.05
N LYS A 16 -6.71 0.98 -3.90
CA LYS A 16 -6.39 -0.21 -4.70
C LYS A 16 -5.94 -1.37 -3.82
N ARG A 17 -6.65 -2.49 -3.89
CA ARG A 17 -6.29 -3.72 -3.19
C ARG A 17 -5.31 -4.57 -4.00
N LEU A 18 -4.24 -5.01 -3.37
CA LEU A 18 -3.21 -5.87 -3.93
C LEU A 18 -3.06 -7.13 -3.06
N LYS A 19 -2.75 -8.25 -3.70
CA LYS A 19 -2.29 -9.46 -3.01
C LYS A 19 -0.80 -9.58 -3.25
N LEU A 20 -0.01 -9.37 -2.19
CA LEU A 20 1.45 -9.43 -2.25
C LEU A 20 1.96 -10.69 -1.54
N SER A 21 3.05 -11.24 -2.06
CA SER A 21 3.88 -12.24 -1.38
C SER A 21 4.60 -11.60 -0.18
N GLU A 22 5.15 -12.43 0.70
CA GLU A 22 5.92 -11.95 1.86
C GLU A 22 7.14 -11.13 1.45
N ILE A 23 7.85 -11.55 0.39
CA ILE A 23 9.02 -10.83 -0.12
C ILE A 23 8.63 -9.44 -0.62
N GLU A 24 7.53 -9.33 -1.37
CA GLU A 24 7.06 -8.04 -1.88
C GLU A 24 6.64 -7.10 -0.75
N VAL A 25 6.02 -7.62 0.31
CA VAL A 25 5.70 -6.83 1.51
C VAL A 25 6.99 -6.34 2.19
N GLN A 26 8.00 -7.20 2.36
CA GLN A 26 9.27 -6.80 2.96
C GLN A 26 9.99 -5.71 2.14
N VAL A 27 9.97 -5.82 0.82
CA VAL A 27 10.51 -4.80 -0.09
C VAL A 27 9.72 -3.49 0.03
N LEU A 28 8.39 -3.56 0.13
CA LEU A 28 7.54 -2.39 0.31
C LEU A 28 7.85 -1.66 1.64
N LEU A 29 7.91 -2.39 2.74
CA LEU A 29 8.23 -1.86 4.07
C LEU A 29 9.63 -1.22 4.10
N SER A 30 10.59 -1.80 3.38
CA SER A 30 11.98 -1.33 3.34
C SER A 30 12.17 -0.12 2.43
N SER A 31 11.56 -0.14 1.23
CA SER A 31 11.76 0.88 0.21
C SER A 31 10.99 2.17 0.47
N LYS A 32 9.87 2.10 1.21
CA LYS A 32 8.93 3.20 1.44
C LYS A 32 8.48 3.89 0.14
N LYS A 33 8.44 3.15 -0.98
CA LYS A 33 8.03 3.66 -2.29
C LYS A 33 7.11 2.67 -2.98
N VAL A 34 6.15 3.20 -3.74
CA VAL A 34 5.18 2.39 -4.49
C VAL A 34 5.07 2.92 -5.92
N GLY A 35 5.30 2.06 -6.90
CA GLY A 35 5.04 2.37 -8.31
C GLY A 35 3.62 1.99 -8.72
N SER A 36 2.91 2.86 -9.43
CA SER A 36 1.60 2.56 -10.02
C SER A 36 1.35 3.36 -11.29
N GLN A 37 1.00 2.69 -12.39
CA GLN A 37 0.58 3.30 -13.66
C GLN A 37 1.43 4.53 -14.07
N LYS A 38 2.76 4.35 -14.18
CA LYS A 38 3.76 5.37 -14.54
C LYS A 38 4.05 6.45 -13.48
N HIS A 39 3.46 6.34 -12.29
CA HIS A 39 3.73 7.23 -11.17
C HIS A 39 4.48 6.48 -10.07
N TYR A 40 5.31 7.21 -9.32
CA TYR A 40 5.99 6.71 -8.13
C TYR A 40 5.54 7.56 -6.95
N TYR A 41 5.09 6.89 -5.90
CA TYR A 41 4.60 7.52 -4.68
C TYR A 41 5.53 7.16 -3.53
N THR A 42 5.73 8.11 -2.62
CA THR A 42 6.38 7.82 -1.34
C THR A 42 5.33 7.33 -0.36
N VAL A 43 5.67 6.38 0.50
CA VAL A 43 4.76 5.96 1.58
C VAL A 43 4.76 7.02 2.68
N ASP A 44 3.57 7.47 3.06
CA ASP A 44 3.34 8.35 4.19
C ASP A 44 3.21 7.54 5.49
N GLU A 45 2.33 6.53 5.48
CA GLU A 45 1.96 5.76 6.66
C GLU A 45 1.68 4.30 6.32
N PHE A 46 2.04 3.41 7.24
CA PHE A 46 1.66 2.00 7.25
C PHE A 46 0.71 1.73 8.41
N ILE A 47 -0.43 1.11 8.13
CA ILE A 47 -1.41 0.71 9.13
C ILE A 47 -1.60 -0.80 9.01
N PHE A 48 -1.27 -1.52 10.09
CA PHE A 48 -1.44 -2.97 10.17
C PHE A 48 -2.77 -3.27 10.85
N GLU A 49 -3.63 -4.02 10.17
CA GLU A 49 -4.97 -4.35 10.62
C GLU A 49 -5.12 -5.87 10.70
N ASP A 50 -5.37 -6.39 11.89
CA ASP A 50 -5.79 -7.79 12.05
C ASP A 50 -7.29 -7.90 11.82
N THR A 51 -7.67 -8.72 10.84
CA THR A 51 -9.06 -8.99 10.50
C THR A 51 -9.41 -10.43 10.85
N PRO A 52 -10.70 -10.77 11.00
CA PRO A 52 -11.12 -12.16 11.22
C PRO A 52 -10.62 -13.15 10.15
N ASN A 53 -10.29 -12.65 8.95
CA ASN A 53 -9.85 -13.44 7.81
C ASN A 53 -8.34 -13.33 7.54
N GLY A 54 -7.56 -12.82 8.50
CA GLY A 54 -6.11 -12.63 8.40
C GLY A 54 -5.69 -11.17 8.49
N SER A 55 -4.42 -10.86 8.19
CA SER A 55 -3.90 -9.49 8.33
C SER A 55 -3.94 -8.71 7.01
N VAL A 56 -4.29 -7.43 7.10
CA VAL A 56 -4.31 -6.44 6.02
C VAL A 56 -3.29 -5.35 6.33
N LEU A 57 -2.54 -4.90 5.32
CA LEU A 57 -1.67 -3.74 5.41
C LEU A 57 -2.26 -2.59 4.59
N THR A 58 -2.70 -1.53 5.25
CA THR A 58 -3.11 -0.30 4.57
C THR A 58 -1.90 0.63 4.44
N VAL A 59 -1.67 1.16 3.24
CA VAL A 59 -0.54 2.03 2.91
C VAL A 59 -1.07 3.34 2.39
N LYS A 60 -0.83 4.44 3.12
CA LYS A 60 -1.14 5.78 2.64
C LYS A 60 0.02 6.33 1.84
N LEU A 61 -0.29 6.86 0.65
CA LEU A 61 0.71 7.39 -0.27
C LEU A 61 0.76 8.92 -0.20
N LYS A 62 1.97 9.46 -0.27
CA LYS A 62 2.28 10.89 -0.31
C LYS A 62 2.55 11.35 -1.75
N PHE A 63 2.12 12.58 -2.07
CA PHE A 63 2.55 13.30 -3.27
C PHE A 63 3.97 13.84 -3.13
#